data_AF-A0A2J8IX70-F1
#
_entry.id   AF-A0A2J8IX70-F1
#
_cell.length_a   1.000
_cell.length_b   1.000
_cell.length_c   1.000
_cell.angle_alpha   90.00
_cell.angle_beta   90.00
_cell.angle_gamma   90.00
#
_symmetry.space_group_name_H-M   'P 1'
#
loop_
_entity.id
_entity.type
_entity.pdbx_description
1 polymer ?
#
loop_
_entity_poly.entity_id
_entity_poly.type
_entity_poly.pdbx_seq_one_letter_code
_entity_poly.pdbx_strand_id
1 'polypeptide(L)'
;MDPKQTTLLCLVLCLGQRIQAQEGDSPMPFISAKSSPVIPLDGSVKIQCQAIREAYLTQLMIIKNSTYREIGRKLKFWNETDPEFIIDHMDANKAGRYQCQYRIGHYRFRYSDTLELVVTDSIHQDYTIQNLIRMAMAGLVLVALLAILVENWHSHTALNKEASADVAEPRWSQQMCQPGLTFA
;
A
#
# COMPACT_ATOMS: atom_id res chain seq x y z
N MET A 1 -60.73 -3.22 -10.27
CA MET A 1 -59.49 -4.03 -10.25
C MET A 1 -59.17 -4.28 -8.79
N ASP A 2 -59.33 -5.52 -8.33
CA ASP A 2 -59.20 -5.87 -6.90
C ASP A 2 -57.75 -5.76 -6.42
N PRO A 3 -57.50 -5.19 -5.23
CA PRO A 3 -56.15 -5.01 -4.69
C PRO A 3 -55.40 -6.33 -4.49
N LYS A 4 -56.12 -7.46 -4.37
CA LYS A 4 -55.54 -8.80 -4.29
C LYS A 4 -54.86 -9.27 -5.60
N GLN A 5 -55.33 -8.81 -6.76
CA GLN A 5 -54.82 -9.27 -8.06
C GLN A 5 -53.45 -8.66 -8.37
N THR A 6 -53.25 -7.40 -7.98
CA THR A 6 -51.97 -6.68 -8.14
C THR A 6 -50.87 -7.26 -7.24
N THR A 7 -51.21 -7.68 -6.02
CA THR A 7 -50.25 -8.34 -5.10
C THR A 7 -49.81 -9.71 -5.61
N LEU A 8 -50.72 -10.47 -6.20
CA LEU A 8 -50.43 -11.79 -6.79
C LEU A 8 -49.56 -11.67 -8.04
N LEU A 9 -49.83 -10.67 -8.91
CA LEU A 9 -49.00 -10.38 -10.07
C LEU A 9 -47.57 -9.95 -9.67
N CYS A 10 -47.44 -9.12 -8.62
CA CYS A 10 -46.13 -8.75 -8.07
C CYS A 10 -45.38 -9.95 -7.49
N LEU A 11 -46.04 -10.81 -6.71
CA LEU A 11 -45.39 -12.02 -6.16
C LEU A 11 -44.94 -12.98 -7.27
N VAL A 12 -45.75 -13.15 -8.33
CA VAL A 12 -45.39 -13.96 -9.51
C VAL A 12 -44.22 -13.32 -10.30
N LEU A 13 -44.21 -12.00 -10.48
CA LEU A 13 -43.10 -11.28 -11.14
C LEU A 13 -41.81 -11.32 -10.30
N CYS A 14 -41.90 -11.17 -8.97
CA CYS A 14 -40.74 -11.21 -8.07
C CYS A 14 -40.17 -12.63 -7.90
N LEU A 15 -41.00 -13.67 -7.91
CA LEU A 15 -40.55 -15.07 -7.91
C LEU A 15 -40.03 -15.50 -9.30
N GLY A 16 -40.58 -14.94 -10.38
CA GLY A 16 -40.12 -15.18 -11.75
C GLY A 16 -38.79 -14.52 -12.12
N GLN A 17 -38.39 -13.46 -11.41
CA GLN A 17 -37.13 -12.76 -11.64
C GLN A 17 -35.93 -13.36 -10.88
N ARG A 18 -36.13 -14.40 -10.06
CA ARG A 18 -35.04 -15.07 -9.32
C ARG A 18 -34.29 -16.17 -10.08
N ILE A 19 -34.46 -16.24 -11.40
CA ILE A 19 -33.63 -17.06 -12.30
C ILE A 19 -33.09 -16.17 -13.43
N GLN A 20 -32.37 -15.10 -13.06
CA GLN A 20 -31.49 -14.37 -13.98
C GLN A 20 -30.17 -14.08 -13.26
N ALA A 21 -29.50 -15.15 -12.82
CA ALA A 21 -28.06 -15.19 -12.93
C ALA A 21 -27.78 -16.06 -14.15
N GLN A 22 -27.59 -15.41 -15.31
CA GLN A 22 -26.94 -16.03 -16.45
C GLN A 22 -25.50 -16.34 -16.06
N GLU A 23 -25.31 -17.47 -15.38
CA GLU A 23 -24.06 -18.22 -15.37
C GLU A 23 -24.02 -18.98 -16.69
N GLY A 24 -23.65 -18.27 -17.75
CA GLY A 24 -23.98 -18.69 -19.10
C GLY A 24 -23.19 -17.98 -20.19
N ASP A 25 -21.90 -17.75 -19.97
CA ASP A 25 -20.90 -17.86 -21.04
C ASP A 25 -19.50 -18.07 -20.44
N SER A 26 -19.07 -19.32 -20.34
CA SER A 26 -17.65 -19.60 -20.13
C SER A 26 -17.18 -20.70 -21.07
N PRO A 27 -16.63 -20.33 -22.23
CA PRO A 27 -15.63 -21.14 -22.89
C PRO A 27 -14.40 -20.33 -23.33
N MET A 28 -14.29 -19.05 -22.94
CA MET A 28 -13.04 -18.29 -23.12
C MET A 28 -12.09 -18.70 -21.99
N PRO A 29 -10.90 -19.24 -22.31
CA PRO A 29 -9.95 -19.62 -21.27
C PRO A 29 -9.47 -18.38 -20.55
N PHE A 30 -9.50 -18.42 -19.22
CA PHE A 30 -9.17 -17.29 -18.37
C PHE A 30 -7.67 -17.16 -18.12
N ILE A 31 -7.18 -15.93 -18.00
CA ILE A 31 -5.81 -15.59 -17.59
C ILE A 31 -5.88 -14.70 -16.35
N SER A 32 -5.03 -14.95 -15.35
CA SER A 32 -4.98 -14.13 -14.14
C SER A 32 -3.60 -14.03 -13.54
N ALA A 33 -3.35 -12.98 -12.77
CA ALA A 33 -2.23 -12.92 -11.85
C ALA A 33 -2.65 -13.59 -10.52
N LYS A 34 -1.83 -14.48 -9.97
CA LYS A 34 -2.07 -15.10 -8.66
C LYS A 34 -1.97 -14.12 -7.50
N SER A 35 -1.17 -13.08 -7.67
CA SER A 35 -1.00 -12.00 -6.70
C SER A 35 -1.76 -10.75 -7.17
N SER A 36 -1.04 -9.74 -7.66
CA SER A 36 -1.58 -8.47 -8.13
C SER A 36 -1.11 -8.22 -9.58
N PRO A 37 -1.94 -7.63 -10.44
CA PRO A 37 -1.51 -7.15 -11.76
C PRO A 37 -0.64 -5.89 -11.68
N VAL A 38 -0.50 -5.30 -10.49
CA VAL A 38 0.41 -4.18 -10.19
C VAL A 38 1.60 -4.72 -9.42
N ILE A 39 2.80 -4.60 -10.00
CA ILE A 39 4.03 -5.23 -9.50
C ILE A 39 5.08 -4.16 -9.21
N PRO A 40 5.79 -4.22 -8.07
CA PRO A 40 6.96 -3.38 -7.83
C PRO A 40 8.04 -3.53 -8.91
N LEU A 41 8.83 -2.48 -9.13
CA LEU A 41 10.07 -2.56 -9.90
C LEU A 41 10.97 -3.66 -9.33
N ASP A 42 11.58 -4.46 -10.20
CA ASP A 42 12.37 -5.65 -9.86
C ASP A 42 11.59 -6.77 -9.13
N GLY A 43 10.27 -6.62 -8.98
CA GLY A 43 9.40 -7.63 -8.41
C GLY A 43 9.13 -8.81 -9.35
N SER A 44 8.35 -9.76 -8.83
CA SER A 44 7.94 -10.96 -9.57
C SER A 44 6.41 -11.12 -9.56
N VAL A 45 5.88 -11.68 -10.64
CA VAL A 45 4.47 -12.07 -10.73
C VAL A 45 4.31 -13.46 -11.29
N LYS A 46 3.33 -14.17 -10.74
CA LYS A 46 2.91 -15.47 -11.22
C LYS A 46 1.60 -15.32 -11.98
N ILE A 47 1.62 -15.66 -13.27
CA ILE A 47 0.48 -15.67 -14.16
C ILE A 47 -0.06 -17.10 -14.24
N GLN A 48 -1.36 -17.27 -14.02
CA GLN A 48 -2.07 -18.53 -14.18
C GLN A 48 -2.92 -18.47 -15.44
N CYS A 49 -2.67 -19.41 -16.34
CA CYS A 49 -3.52 -19.68 -17.50
C CYS A 49 -4.49 -20.81 -17.15
N GLN A 50 -5.79 -20.66 -17.44
CA GLN A 50 -6.77 -21.71 -17.19
C GLN A 50 -6.52 -22.94 -18.06
N ALA A 51 -6.66 -24.11 -17.46
CA ALA A 51 -6.52 -25.40 -18.10
C ALA A 51 -7.63 -25.68 -19.11
N ILE A 52 -7.26 -25.88 -20.39
CA ILE A 52 -8.13 -26.47 -21.41
C ILE A 52 -7.81 -27.96 -21.55
N ARG A 53 -8.81 -28.86 -21.52
CA ARG A 53 -8.58 -30.31 -21.53
C ARG A 53 -7.99 -30.80 -22.85
N GLU A 54 -8.44 -30.22 -23.96
CA GLU A 54 -8.05 -30.60 -25.32
C GLU A 54 -6.71 -29.97 -25.76
N ALA A 55 -6.19 -29.01 -24.99
CA ALA A 55 -4.93 -28.35 -25.28
C ALA A 55 -3.75 -29.12 -24.68
N TYR A 56 -2.83 -29.55 -25.53
CA TYR A 56 -1.60 -30.24 -25.10
C TYR A 56 -0.44 -29.27 -24.89
N LEU A 57 -0.56 -28.03 -25.38
CA LEU A 57 0.45 -26.99 -25.25
C LEU A 57 -0.20 -25.66 -24.87
N THR A 58 0.38 -24.98 -23.89
CA THR A 58 0.05 -23.61 -23.49
C THR A 58 1.27 -22.72 -23.63
N GLN A 59 1.10 -21.58 -24.28
CA GLN A 59 2.13 -20.56 -24.50
C GLN A 59 1.67 -19.25 -23.88
N LEU A 60 2.53 -18.60 -23.11
CA LEU A 60 2.29 -17.24 -22.63
C LEU A 60 2.90 -16.27 -23.65
N MET A 61 2.05 -15.39 -24.18
CA MET A 61 2.43 -14.39 -25.17
C MET A 61 2.34 -12.99 -24.57
N ILE A 62 3.31 -12.13 -24.88
CA ILE A 62 3.22 -10.68 -24.65
C ILE A 62 2.82 -9.98 -25.95
N ILE A 63 1.92 -9.02 -25.85
CA ILE A 63 1.42 -8.22 -26.97
C ILE A 63 2.10 -6.85 -26.94
N LYS A 64 2.91 -6.55 -27.97
CA LYS A 64 3.61 -5.27 -28.13
C LYS A 64 3.48 -4.75 -29.55
N ASN A 65 3.01 -3.51 -29.72
CA ASN A 65 2.85 -2.90 -31.06
C ASN A 65 2.11 -3.82 -32.04
N SER A 66 1.04 -4.49 -31.56
CA SER A 66 0.26 -5.49 -32.32
C SER A 66 1.03 -6.74 -32.75
N THR A 67 2.24 -6.97 -32.21
CA THR A 67 3.02 -8.20 -32.39
C THR A 67 2.91 -9.09 -31.15
N TYR A 68 2.84 -10.40 -31.37
CA TYR A 68 2.82 -11.41 -30.33
C TYR A 68 4.23 -11.98 -30.17
N ARG A 69 4.77 -11.98 -28.95
CA ARG A 69 6.04 -12.65 -28.65
C ARG A 69 5.86 -13.69 -27.55
N GLU A 70 6.43 -14.87 -27.75
CA GLU A 70 6.41 -15.93 -26.74
C GLU A 70 7.33 -15.56 -25.58
N ILE A 71 6.79 -15.65 -24.37
CA ILE A 71 7.53 -15.48 -23.11
C ILE A 71 7.89 -16.85 -22.52
N GLY A 72 7.01 -17.82 -22.68
CA GLY A 72 7.26 -19.18 -22.24
C GLY A 72 6.22 -20.15 -22.76
N ARG A 73 6.53 -21.44 -22.67
CA ARG A 73 5.65 -22.52 -23.06
C ARG A 73 5.67 -23.64 -22.04
N LYS A 74 4.53 -24.29 -21.88
CA LYS A 74 4.36 -25.48 -21.06
C LYS A 74 3.57 -26.52 -21.83
N LEU A 75 4.12 -27.72 -21.91
CA LEU A 75 3.35 -28.90 -22.30
C LEU A 75 2.40 -29.21 -21.14
N LYS A 76 1.16 -29.52 -21.46
CA LYS A 76 0.16 -29.87 -20.48
C LYS A 76 -0.13 -31.36 -20.63
N PHE A 77 0.16 -32.13 -19.59
CA PHE A 77 -0.24 -33.53 -19.52
C PHE A 77 -1.61 -33.67 -18.84
N TRP A 78 -2.36 -34.71 -19.20
CA TRP A 78 -3.66 -34.99 -18.59
C TRP A 78 -3.49 -35.08 -17.06
N ASN A 79 -4.27 -34.28 -16.31
CA ASN A 79 -4.29 -34.16 -14.83
C ASN A 79 -3.28 -33.21 -14.16
N GLU A 80 -2.58 -32.36 -14.92
CA GLU A 80 -1.80 -31.27 -14.32
C GLU A 80 -2.68 -30.06 -13.95
N THR A 81 -2.31 -29.38 -12.85
CA THR A 81 -2.86 -28.09 -12.43
C THR A 81 -2.75 -27.06 -13.55
N ASP A 82 -3.59 -26.03 -13.51
CA ASP A 82 -3.49 -24.86 -14.39
C ASP A 82 -2.04 -24.39 -14.58
N PRO A 83 -1.57 -24.24 -15.83
CA PRO A 83 -0.19 -23.84 -16.10
C PRO A 83 0.11 -22.45 -15.53
N GLU A 84 1.14 -22.40 -14.69
CA GLU A 84 1.65 -21.17 -14.08
C GLU A 84 2.94 -20.70 -14.76
N PHE A 85 3.07 -19.41 -15.01
CA PHE A 85 4.26 -18.77 -15.54
C PHE A 85 4.75 -17.72 -14.56
N ILE A 86 6.06 -17.67 -14.31
CA ILE A 86 6.67 -16.69 -13.42
C ILE A 86 7.41 -15.69 -14.29
N ILE A 87 7.15 -14.41 -14.06
CA ILE A 87 7.90 -13.30 -14.66
C ILE A 87 8.63 -12.61 -13.51
N ASP A 88 9.94 -12.79 -13.48
CA ASP A 88 10.83 -12.17 -12.50
C ASP A 88 11.47 -10.90 -13.05
N HIS A 89 12.05 -10.09 -12.14
CA HIS A 89 12.76 -8.86 -12.45
C HIS A 89 11.91 -7.93 -13.33
N MET A 90 10.72 -7.57 -12.83
CA MET A 90 9.80 -6.73 -13.57
C MET A 90 10.39 -5.35 -13.85
N ASP A 91 10.29 -4.93 -15.10
CA ASP A 91 10.75 -3.64 -15.59
C ASP A 91 9.71 -3.03 -16.54
N ALA A 92 9.94 -1.79 -16.99
CA ALA A 92 9.06 -1.12 -17.95
C ALA A 92 8.91 -1.89 -19.28
N ASN A 93 9.87 -2.74 -19.63
CA ASN A 93 9.82 -3.54 -20.85
C ASN A 93 8.96 -4.81 -20.69
N LYS A 94 8.82 -5.35 -19.48
CA LYS A 94 7.94 -6.49 -19.20
C LYS A 94 6.53 -6.04 -18.83
N ALA A 95 6.31 -4.76 -18.56
CA ALA A 95 4.96 -4.21 -18.44
C ALA A 95 4.18 -4.31 -19.77
N GLY A 96 2.86 -4.53 -19.67
CA GLY A 96 1.96 -4.54 -20.81
C GLY A 96 0.95 -5.68 -20.80
N ARG A 97 0.43 -5.99 -21.99
CA ARG A 97 -0.67 -6.94 -22.17
C ARG A 97 -0.15 -8.34 -22.48
N TYR A 98 -0.66 -9.32 -21.74
CA TYR A 98 -0.35 -10.74 -21.85
C TYR A 98 -1.57 -11.54 -22.28
N GLN A 99 -1.34 -12.64 -22.99
CA GLN A 99 -2.38 -13.55 -23.45
C GLN A 99 -1.86 -14.99 -23.48
N CYS A 100 -2.67 -15.93 -23.02
CA CYS A 100 -2.38 -17.36 -23.17
C CYS A 100 -2.85 -17.84 -24.55
N GLN A 101 -1.97 -18.53 -25.26
CA GLN A 101 -2.26 -19.23 -26.50
C GLN A 101 -2.23 -20.73 -26.24
N TYR A 102 -3.28 -21.43 -26.66
CA TYR A 102 -3.47 -22.85 -26.45
C TYR A 102 -3.47 -23.57 -27.79
N ARG A 103 -2.67 -24.62 -27.93
CA ARG A 103 -2.65 -25.47 -29.12
C ARG A 103 -3.47 -26.73 -28.88
N ILE A 104 -4.48 -26.91 -29.71
CA ILE A 104 -5.45 -28.01 -29.67
C ILE A 104 -5.27 -28.84 -30.94
N GLY A 105 -4.84 -30.10 -30.78
CA GLY A 105 -4.44 -30.94 -31.92
C GLY A 105 -3.40 -30.26 -32.83
N HIS A 106 -3.29 -30.65 -34.09
CA HIS A 106 -2.15 -30.19 -34.90
C HIS A 106 -2.29 -28.76 -35.44
N TYR A 107 -3.52 -28.23 -35.58
CA TYR A 107 -3.81 -27.04 -36.39
C TYR A 107 -4.71 -25.98 -35.74
N ARG A 108 -5.26 -26.21 -34.54
CA ARG A 108 -6.18 -25.26 -33.91
C ARG A 108 -5.49 -24.50 -32.77
N PHE A 109 -5.57 -23.18 -32.82
CA PHE A 109 -5.21 -22.30 -31.70
C PHE A 109 -6.46 -21.74 -31.05
N ARG A 110 -6.41 -21.56 -29.73
CA ARG A 110 -7.38 -20.79 -28.95
C ARG A 110 -6.60 -19.79 -28.11
N TYR A 111 -7.21 -18.64 -27.84
CA TYR A 111 -6.59 -17.56 -27.07
C TYR A 111 -7.44 -17.24 -25.84
N SER A 112 -6.79 -16.81 -24.77
CA SER A 112 -7.47 -16.25 -23.59
C SER A 112 -7.86 -14.80 -23.79
N ASP A 113 -8.55 -14.25 -22.78
CA ASP A 113 -8.59 -12.81 -22.58
C ASP A 113 -7.19 -12.24 -22.36
N THR A 114 -7.07 -10.91 -22.30
CA THR A 114 -5.78 -10.24 -22.08
C THR A 114 -5.63 -9.76 -20.64
N LEU A 115 -4.50 -10.09 -20.02
CA LEU A 115 -4.10 -9.60 -18.71
C LEU A 115 -3.14 -8.43 -18.87
N GLU A 116 -3.45 -7.28 -18.31
CA GLU A 116 -2.54 -6.13 -18.30
C GLU A 116 -1.74 -6.10 -17.00
N LEU A 117 -0.41 -6.08 -17.13
CA LEU A 117 0.53 -5.97 -16.03
C LEU A 117 1.16 -4.58 -16.02
N VAL A 118 1.14 -3.94 -14.86
CA VAL A 118 1.68 -2.59 -14.64
C VAL A 118 2.80 -2.66 -13.61
N VAL A 119 3.88 -1.90 -13.85
CA VAL A 119 5.01 -1.80 -12.93
C VAL A 119 4.94 -0.49 -12.15
N THR A 120 5.11 -0.57 -10.84
CA THR A 120 5.17 0.58 -9.93
C THR A 120 6.54 0.69 -9.27
N ASP A 121 7.07 1.90 -9.15
CA ASP A 121 8.32 2.13 -8.42
C ASP A 121 8.03 2.30 -6.92
N SER A 122 7.75 1.20 -6.22
CA SER A 122 7.45 1.24 -4.78
C SER A 122 8.68 1.10 -3.89
N ILE A 123 9.85 0.74 -4.44
CA ILE A 123 11.10 0.61 -3.67
C ILE A 123 11.49 1.97 -3.06
N HIS A 124 11.09 3.09 -3.69
CA HIS A 124 11.30 4.43 -3.14
C HIS A 124 10.42 4.78 -1.92
N GLN A 125 9.27 4.14 -1.77
CA GLN A 125 8.27 4.58 -0.80
C GLN A 125 8.56 4.06 0.61
N ASP A 126 9.04 2.83 0.75
CA ASP A 126 9.24 2.19 2.05
C ASP A 126 10.39 2.81 2.87
N TYR A 127 11.54 3.13 2.24
CA TYR A 127 12.63 3.78 2.98
C TYR A 127 12.29 5.21 3.39
N THR A 128 11.49 5.91 2.58
CA THR A 128 11.14 7.31 2.84
C THR A 128 10.23 7.40 4.05
N ILE A 129 9.27 6.48 4.16
CA ILE A 129 8.36 6.40 5.32
C ILE A 129 9.13 6.02 6.60
N GLN A 130 10.04 5.03 6.53
CA GLN A 130 10.83 4.64 7.70
C GLN A 130 11.75 5.76 8.19
N ASN A 131 12.39 6.50 7.27
CA ASN A 131 13.21 7.65 7.60
C ASN A 131 12.38 8.81 8.19
N LEU A 132 11.18 9.06 7.68
CA LEU A 132 10.27 10.07 8.24
C LEU A 132 9.84 9.73 9.67
N ILE A 133 9.51 8.47 9.96
CA ILE A 133 9.18 8.03 11.33
C ILE A 133 10.37 8.24 12.26
N ARG A 134 11.59 7.89 11.83
CA ARG A 134 12.82 8.11 12.63
C ARG A 134 13.06 9.59 12.91
N MET A 135 12.89 10.46 11.92
CA MET A 135 13.03 11.91 12.07
C MET A 135 11.95 12.50 12.99
N ALA A 136 10.70 12.04 12.85
CA ALA A 136 9.60 12.48 13.71
C ALA A 136 9.84 12.07 15.18
N MET A 137 10.28 10.84 15.43
CA MET A 137 10.62 10.38 16.78
C MET A 137 11.79 11.18 17.38
N ALA A 138 12.85 11.43 16.61
CA ALA A 138 13.95 12.28 17.04
C ALA A 138 13.51 13.72 17.36
N GLY A 139 12.62 14.28 16.52
CA GLY A 139 12.04 15.60 16.73
C GLY A 139 11.21 15.69 18.01
N LEU A 140 10.34 14.71 18.27
CA LEU A 140 9.53 14.67 19.51
C LEU A 140 10.39 14.61 20.76
N VAL A 141 11.47 13.83 20.74
CA VAL A 141 12.43 13.74 21.86
C VAL A 141 13.11 15.09 22.10
N LEU A 142 13.56 15.76 21.03
CA LEU A 142 14.19 17.09 21.14
C LEU A 142 13.23 18.13 21.71
N VAL A 143 11.97 18.14 21.26
CA VAL A 143 10.94 19.06 21.77
C VAL A 143 10.67 18.82 23.26
N ALA A 144 10.56 17.56 23.69
CA ALA A 144 10.36 17.22 25.10
C ALA A 144 11.55 17.67 25.98
N LEU A 145 12.78 17.46 25.52
CA LEU A 145 13.98 17.90 26.25
C LEU A 145 14.05 19.42 26.37
N LEU A 146 13.71 20.16 25.30
CA LEU A 146 13.66 21.62 25.32
C LEU A 146 12.59 22.13 26.29
N ALA A 147 11.41 21.51 26.33
CA ALA A 147 10.36 21.87 27.28
C ALA A 147 10.83 21.71 28.74
N ILE A 148 11.47 20.58 29.07
CA ILE A 148 12.02 20.31 30.41
C ILE A 148 13.07 21.37 30.79
N LEU A 149 13.96 21.74 29.86
CA LEU A 149 14.98 22.76 30.11
C LEU A 149 14.38 24.15 30.34
N VAL A 150 13.33 24.52 29.59
CA VAL A 150 12.61 25.79 29.75
C VAL A 150 11.92 25.85 31.11
N GLU A 151 11.22 24.78 31.51
CA GLU A 151 10.57 24.71 32.82
C GLU A 151 11.58 24.81 33.97
N ASN A 152 12.70 24.10 33.86
CA ASN A 152 13.77 24.15 34.85
C ASN A 152 14.37 25.56 34.95
N TRP A 153 14.68 26.19 33.82
CA TRP A 153 15.18 27.56 33.78
C TRP A 153 14.19 28.55 34.40
N HIS A 154 12.90 28.40 34.08
CA HIS A 154 11.87 29.28 34.61
C HIS A 154 11.72 29.14 36.13
N SER A 155 11.79 27.91 36.63
CA SER A 155 11.74 27.60 38.07
C SER A 155 12.94 28.21 38.82
N HIS A 156 14.16 28.10 38.27
CA HIS A 156 15.34 28.76 38.84
C HIS A 156 15.22 30.29 38.82
N THR A 157 14.65 30.86 37.76
CA THR A 157 14.46 32.32 37.65
C THR A 157 13.43 32.84 38.65
N ALA A 158 12.40 32.05 38.98
CA ALA A 158 11.40 32.41 39.99
C ALA A 158 11.99 32.40 41.42
N LEU A 159 12.78 31.38 41.76
CA LEU A 159 13.44 31.25 43.06
C LEU A 159 14.47 32.37 43.29
N ASN A 160 15.19 32.79 42.24
CA ASN A 160 16.11 33.93 42.30
C ASN A 160 15.38 35.29 42.49
N LYS A 161 14.12 35.41 42.05
CA LYS A 161 13.32 36.61 42.27
C LYS A 161 12.78 36.68 43.70
N GLU A 162 12.38 35.57 44.30
CA GLU A 162 11.99 35.51 45.71
C GLU A 162 13.18 35.80 46.65
N ALA A 163 14.35 35.24 46.35
CA ALA A 163 15.58 35.56 47.09
C ALA A 163 16.01 37.04 46.96
N SER A 164 15.70 37.69 45.83
CA SER A 164 15.95 39.12 45.65
C SER A 164 14.86 40.01 46.27
N ALA A 165 13.64 39.50 46.47
CA ALA A 165 12.52 40.21 47.07
C ALA A 165 12.55 40.16 48.61
N ASP A 166 13.08 39.09 49.21
CA ASP A 166 13.27 38.98 50.67
C ASP A 166 14.43 39.84 51.20
N VAL A 167 15.31 40.33 50.31
CA VAL A 167 16.39 41.28 50.65
C VAL A 167 15.86 42.74 50.73
N ALA A 168 14.63 43.01 50.30
CA ALA A 168 14.05 44.35 50.29
C ALA A 168 13.07 44.60 51.47
N GLU A 169 13.65 44.93 52.64
CA GLU A 169 13.11 45.72 53.79
C GLU A 169 12.20 45.10 54.87
N PRO A 170 12.12 45.68 56.11
CA PRO A 170 13.14 46.38 56.94
C PRO A 170 13.02 46.12 58.48
N ARG A 171 14.08 46.26 59.31
CA ARG A 171 13.92 46.55 60.77
C ARG A 171 15.18 46.98 61.55
N TRP A 172 15.25 48.28 61.85
CA TRP A 172 15.82 48.99 63.01
C TRP A 172 16.96 48.37 63.85
N SER A 173 18.09 49.09 63.94
CA SER A 173 18.67 49.63 65.20
C SER A 173 19.97 50.39 64.85
N GLN A 174 19.94 51.72 64.97
CA GLN A 174 20.73 52.44 65.97
C GLN A 174 22.11 51.81 66.25
N GLN A 175 23.19 52.55 66.00
CA GLN A 175 23.90 53.29 67.06
C GLN A 175 25.34 53.59 66.62
N MET A 176 25.70 54.89 66.64
CA MET A 176 27.00 55.44 67.05
C MET A 176 28.26 55.06 66.22
N CYS A 177 29.23 55.92 65.93
CA CYS A 177 29.57 57.28 66.34
C CYS A 177 30.66 57.79 65.37
N GLN A 178 30.66 59.08 65.04
CA GLN A 178 31.87 59.84 64.66
C GLN A 178 32.90 59.81 65.83
N PRO A 179 34.20 60.18 65.68
CA PRO A 179 34.78 61.13 64.73
C PRO A 179 36.12 60.68 64.11
N GLY A 180 36.69 61.53 63.26
CA GLY A 180 37.88 61.24 62.46
C GLY A 180 39.20 61.26 63.21
N LEU A 181 40.28 61.00 62.47
CA LEU A 181 41.56 61.69 62.58
C LEU A 181 42.46 61.25 61.40
N THR A 182 42.93 62.22 60.62
CA THR A 182 44.12 62.14 59.77
C THR A 182 45.11 63.20 60.25
N PHE A 183 46.35 63.07 59.78
CA PHE A 183 47.55 63.91 60.01
C PHE A 183 48.37 63.42 61.23
N ALA A 184 49.63 62.99 61.09
CA ALA A 184 50.63 63.15 60.02
C ALA A 184 51.54 61.91 59.90
#